data_AF-A0A256HY60-F1
#
_entry.id   AF-A0A256HY60-F1
#
_cell.length_a   1.000
_cell.length_b   1.000
_cell.length_c   1.000
_cell.angle_alpha   90.00
_cell.angle_beta   90.00
_cell.angle_gamma   90.00
#
_symmetry.space_group_name_H-M   'P 1'
#
loop_
_entity.id
_entity.type
_entity.pdbx_description
1 polymer ?
#
loop_
_entity_poly.entity_id
_entity_poly.type
_entity_poly.pdbx_seq_one_letter_code
_entity_poly.pdbx_strand_id
1 'polypeptide(L)'
;MSDPTLVVVAGATETAAIDGISAAGADPTLRRHTPSADLEIVADGRPGPDSPVPVSPSGCPTPAVVTRAVRELVGVDFVGVDAGLAVPTAPAGAAVRDADATPGGDVRTAEPVPDAAAVFERARGLAGTIAGVGGDGNGDGAGGAAADGGGDPAELLVAETVPGGTTTALGVLTALGERPVVSSSLAANPLARKRAVVEEGLAASGLDPGDAAGDPLDAVRLMGDPVLAAAAGLVVGAAERGIDVTLAGGTQLATVAALARHAGIERRLPLATTAFVADDPTADVAALADDLDLALTATDPGFDASDRPTMRAYARGEAKEGVGMGGALALADRAGVSDIALRERVAAVTDRLLAERDGESTAEGAP
;
A
#
# COMPACT_ATOMS: atom_id res chain seq x y z
N MET A 1 -23.68 -7.78 2.99
CA MET A 1 -22.56 -6.91 2.58
C MET A 1 -21.32 -7.75 2.78
N SER A 2 -20.49 -7.90 1.75
CA SER A 2 -19.17 -8.55 1.87
C SER A 2 -18.48 -8.11 3.16
N ASP A 3 -17.94 -9.08 3.90
CA ASP A 3 -17.15 -8.79 5.09
C ASP A 3 -15.73 -8.41 4.61
N PRO A 4 -15.37 -7.12 4.62
CA PRO A 4 -14.12 -6.67 4.03
C PRO A 4 -12.97 -6.93 5.00
N THR A 5 -11.88 -7.51 4.49
CA THR A 5 -10.60 -7.55 5.21
C THR A 5 -9.64 -6.56 4.56
N LEU A 6 -9.15 -5.60 5.33
CA LEU A 6 -8.06 -4.73 4.91
C LEU A 6 -6.74 -5.50 4.98
N VAL A 7 -6.03 -5.58 3.87
CA VAL A 7 -4.74 -6.24 3.76
C VAL A 7 -3.68 -5.22 3.37
N VAL A 8 -2.75 -4.89 4.27
CA VAL A 8 -1.66 -3.95 3.97
C VAL A 8 -0.37 -4.74 3.75
N VAL A 9 0.13 -4.71 2.51
CA VAL A 9 1.42 -5.28 2.13
C VAL A 9 2.51 -4.26 2.42
N ALA A 10 3.42 -4.59 3.33
CA ALA A 10 4.40 -3.68 3.87
C ALA A 10 5.82 -4.14 3.56
N GLY A 11 6.70 -3.22 3.20
CA GLY A 11 8.08 -3.55 2.89
C GLY A 11 8.94 -2.31 2.68
N ALA A 12 10.24 -2.54 2.50
CA ALA A 12 11.21 -1.50 2.29
C ALA A 12 11.96 -1.69 0.96
N THR A 13 12.48 -0.59 0.43
CA THR A 13 13.41 -0.59 -0.70
C THR A 13 14.53 0.42 -0.47
N GLU A 14 15.77 0.07 -0.84
CA GLU A 14 16.90 1.00 -0.82
C GLU A 14 16.70 2.18 -1.79
N THR A 15 15.84 2.04 -2.80
CA THR A 15 15.42 3.13 -3.70
C THR A 15 14.97 4.35 -2.91
N ALA A 16 14.28 4.16 -1.79
CA ALA A 16 13.79 5.23 -0.92
C ALA A 16 14.91 6.05 -0.25
N ALA A 17 16.17 5.60 -0.32
CA ALA A 17 17.33 6.36 0.13
C ALA A 17 17.81 7.41 -0.87
N ILE A 18 17.29 7.42 -2.10
CA ILE A 18 17.61 8.44 -3.09
C ILE A 18 16.98 9.77 -2.66
N ASP A 19 17.78 10.82 -2.59
CA ASP A 19 17.32 12.11 -2.10
C ASP A 19 16.18 12.69 -2.96
N GLY A 20 15.13 13.16 -2.28
CA GLY A 20 14.05 13.94 -2.88
C GLY A 20 13.11 13.19 -3.83
N ILE A 21 13.01 11.87 -3.74
CA ILE A 21 11.97 11.10 -4.45
C ILE A 21 10.78 10.68 -3.57
N SER A 22 10.94 10.74 -2.23
CA SER A 22 9.93 10.32 -1.25
C SER A 22 9.88 11.29 -0.08
N ALA A 23 8.67 11.58 0.42
CA ALA A 23 8.45 12.25 1.71
C ALA A 23 8.27 11.26 2.87
N ALA A 24 7.98 9.99 2.55
CA ALA A 24 7.79 8.94 3.54
C ALA A 24 9.13 8.53 4.14
N GLY A 25 9.25 8.61 5.47
CA GLY A 25 10.49 8.38 6.18
C GLY A 25 11.47 9.54 6.02
N ALA A 26 11.23 10.64 6.76
CA ALA A 26 11.98 11.90 6.63
C ALA A 26 13.50 11.79 6.86
N ASP A 27 13.95 10.72 7.51
CA ASP A 27 15.35 10.38 7.72
C ASP A 27 15.58 8.86 7.59
N PRO A 28 16.83 8.39 7.56
CA PRO A 28 17.14 6.97 7.38
C PRO A 28 16.50 6.02 8.41
N THR A 29 16.36 6.44 9.66
CA THR A 29 15.71 5.65 10.73
C THR A 29 14.21 5.63 10.48
N LEU A 30 13.58 6.80 10.33
CA LEU A 30 12.13 6.87 10.04
C LEU A 30 11.76 6.04 8.81
N ARG A 31 12.56 6.09 7.74
CA ARG A 31 12.33 5.33 6.51
C ARG A 31 12.33 3.81 6.73
N ARG A 32 13.21 3.29 7.60
CA ARG A 32 13.27 1.86 7.93
C ARG A 32 12.07 1.42 8.77
N HIS A 33 11.60 2.29 9.67
CA HIS A 33 10.50 1.99 10.58
C HIS A 33 9.11 2.27 9.99
N THR A 34 8.99 3.15 8.99
CA THR A 34 7.69 3.64 8.49
C THR A 34 6.72 2.49 8.15
N PRO A 35 7.10 1.48 7.34
CA PRO A 35 6.18 0.39 7.01
C PRO A 35 5.68 -0.39 8.24
N SER A 36 6.56 -0.66 9.19
CA SER A 36 6.27 -1.40 10.42
C SER A 36 5.38 -0.58 11.35
N ALA A 37 5.71 0.69 11.54
CA ALA A 37 4.92 1.65 12.30
C ALA A 37 3.52 1.85 11.71
N ASP A 38 3.39 1.85 10.38
CA ASP A 38 2.09 1.95 9.72
C ASP A 38 1.20 0.73 10.04
N LEU A 39 1.76 -0.49 9.99
CA LEU A 39 1.04 -1.71 10.40
C LEU A 39 0.61 -1.65 11.89
N GLU A 40 1.50 -1.21 12.76
CA GLU A 40 1.26 -1.04 14.19
C GLU A 40 0.16 0.00 14.47
N ILE A 41 0.20 1.15 13.79
CA ILE A 41 -0.81 2.20 13.91
C ILE A 41 -2.18 1.68 13.46
N VAL A 42 -2.28 0.96 12.35
CA VAL A 42 -3.58 0.42 11.88
C VAL A 42 -4.10 -0.65 12.85
N ALA A 43 -3.23 -1.56 13.32
CA ALA A 43 -3.61 -2.65 14.21
C ALA A 43 -3.95 -2.20 15.63
N ASP A 44 -3.07 -1.41 16.25
CA ASP A 44 -3.05 -1.11 17.69
C ASP A 44 -3.40 0.36 18.00
N GLY A 45 -3.39 1.22 16.98
CA GLY A 45 -3.67 2.65 17.12
C GLY A 45 -2.45 3.48 17.53
N ARG A 46 -1.28 2.85 17.61
CA ARG A 46 0.03 3.46 17.92
C ARG A 46 1.18 2.59 17.44
N PRO A 47 2.37 3.17 17.18
CA PRO A 47 3.58 2.39 16.96
C PRO A 47 3.98 1.54 18.18
N GLY A 48 4.84 0.56 17.95
CA GLY A 48 5.53 -0.17 19.02
C GLY A 48 6.49 0.73 19.81
N PRO A 49 6.94 0.31 21.01
CA PRO A 49 7.74 1.15 21.92
C PRO A 49 9.03 1.73 21.33
N ASP A 50 9.64 1.03 20.36
CA ASP A 50 10.89 1.44 19.71
C ASP A 50 10.65 1.97 18.28
N SER A 51 9.40 2.31 17.96
CA SER A 51 8.95 2.64 16.61
C SER A 51 8.48 4.10 16.58
N PRO A 52 9.19 5.00 15.88
CA PRO A 52 8.78 6.40 15.82
C PRO A 52 7.50 6.58 15.00
N VAL A 53 6.65 7.53 15.39
CA VAL A 53 5.47 7.92 14.60
C VAL A 53 5.92 8.47 13.24
N PRO A 54 5.52 7.87 12.10
CA PRO A 54 5.94 8.36 10.80
C PRO A 54 5.27 9.70 10.48
N VAL A 55 6.10 10.70 10.25
CA VAL A 55 5.70 12.06 9.85
C VAL A 55 6.56 12.52 8.68
N SER A 56 5.97 13.31 7.78
CA SER A 56 6.73 13.99 6.72
C SER A 56 7.67 15.04 7.33
N PRO A 57 8.67 15.54 6.59
CA PRO A 57 9.53 16.64 7.05
C PRO A 57 8.76 17.92 7.47
N SER A 58 7.57 18.14 6.90
CA SER A 58 6.65 19.25 7.21
C SER A 58 5.69 18.95 8.36
N GLY A 59 5.73 17.73 8.94
CA GLY A 59 4.91 17.31 10.07
C GLY A 59 3.55 16.73 9.69
N CYS A 60 3.29 16.41 8.42
CA CYS A 60 2.10 15.66 8.03
C CYS A 60 2.21 14.23 8.58
N PRO A 61 1.23 13.74 9.35
CA PRO A 61 1.26 12.35 9.82
C PRO A 61 1.09 11.37 8.66
N THR A 62 1.46 10.11 8.90
CA THR A 62 1.21 9.00 7.97
C THR A 62 -0.28 8.84 7.63
N PRO A 63 -0.63 8.47 6.38
CA PRO A 63 -1.98 8.01 6.00
C PRO A 63 -2.57 6.92 6.90
N ALA A 64 -1.74 6.14 7.60
CA ALA A 64 -2.18 5.13 8.56
C ALA A 64 -3.14 5.70 9.61
N VAL A 65 -3.05 7.00 9.95
CA VAL A 65 -3.98 7.64 10.89
C VAL A 65 -5.41 7.67 10.37
N VAL A 66 -5.59 7.83 9.05
CA VAL A 66 -6.90 7.86 8.40
C VAL A 66 -7.45 6.44 8.29
N THR A 67 -6.63 5.50 7.83
CA THR A 67 -6.98 4.08 7.79
C THR A 67 -7.39 3.56 9.16
N ARG A 68 -6.64 3.91 10.22
CA ARG A 68 -6.98 3.58 11.60
C ARG A 68 -8.31 4.20 12.04
N ALA A 69 -8.53 5.47 11.74
CA ALA A 69 -9.77 6.16 12.11
C ALA A 69 -10.99 5.50 11.48
N VAL A 70 -10.92 5.15 10.20
CA VAL A 70 -11.98 4.39 9.53
C VAL A 70 -12.18 3.03 10.17
N ARG A 71 -11.10 2.29 10.43
CA ARG A 71 -11.19 0.96 11.06
C ARG A 71 -11.91 1.01 12.40
N GLU A 72 -11.66 2.03 13.21
CA GLU A 72 -12.34 2.22 14.51
C GLU A 72 -13.81 2.63 14.36
N LEU A 73 -14.21 3.26 13.25
CA LEU A 73 -15.59 3.68 12.99
C LEU A 73 -16.43 2.57 12.35
N VAL A 74 -15.84 1.79 11.43
CA VAL A 74 -16.56 0.78 10.63
C VAL A 74 -16.41 -0.62 11.20
N GLY A 75 -15.31 -0.92 11.91
CA GLY A 75 -15.05 -2.25 12.46
C GLY A 75 -14.54 -3.25 11.42
N VAL A 76 -13.62 -2.82 10.53
CA VAL A 76 -13.04 -3.69 9.49
C VAL A 76 -11.91 -4.59 10.03
N ASP A 77 -11.88 -5.83 9.58
CA ASP A 77 -10.78 -6.74 9.86
C ASP A 77 -9.48 -6.28 9.19
N PHE A 78 -8.34 -6.62 9.79
CA PHE A 78 -7.03 -6.17 9.34
C PHE A 78 -5.99 -7.29 9.39
N VAL A 79 -5.24 -7.42 8.31
CA VAL A 79 -4.09 -8.32 8.19
C VAL A 79 -2.91 -7.54 7.58
N GLY A 80 -1.75 -7.60 8.23
CA GLY A 80 -0.50 -7.17 7.61
C GLY A 80 0.11 -8.29 6.76
N VAL A 81 0.82 -7.94 5.71
CA VAL A 81 1.70 -8.85 4.98
C VAL A 81 3.11 -8.26 4.99
N ASP A 82 4.06 -8.95 5.61
CA ASP A 82 5.48 -8.63 5.53
C ASP A 82 6.01 -9.10 4.18
N ALA A 83 6.33 -8.13 3.33
CA ALA A 83 6.95 -8.32 2.03
C ALA A 83 8.35 -7.70 2.00
N GLY A 84 9.11 -7.82 3.10
CA GLY A 84 10.49 -7.35 3.19
C GLY A 84 10.59 -6.08 4.03
N LEU A 85 10.02 -6.11 5.24
CA LEU A 85 10.20 -5.07 6.24
C LEU A 85 11.69 -4.94 6.63
N ALA A 86 12.18 -3.70 6.71
CA ALA A 86 13.53 -3.44 7.21
C ALA A 86 13.63 -3.61 8.74
N VAL A 87 12.50 -3.44 9.44
CA VAL A 87 12.35 -3.65 10.88
C VAL A 87 11.14 -4.56 11.09
N PRO A 88 11.31 -5.82 11.51
CA PRO A 88 10.17 -6.72 11.73
C PRO A 88 9.21 -6.16 12.77
N THR A 89 7.92 -6.48 12.64
CA THR A 89 6.89 -6.13 13.63
C THR A 89 5.88 -7.25 13.83
N ALA A 90 5.26 -7.26 15.00
CA ALA A 90 4.18 -8.16 15.39
C ALA A 90 3.19 -7.38 16.28
N PRO A 91 2.32 -6.54 15.70
CA PRO A 91 1.32 -5.81 16.46
C PRO A 91 0.35 -6.77 17.18
N ALA A 92 -0.22 -6.33 18.29
CA ALA A 92 -1.07 -7.17 19.12
C ALA A 92 -2.48 -7.36 18.53
N GLY A 93 -2.97 -6.36 17.81
CA GLY A 93 -4.34 -6.23 17.32
C GLY A 93 -4.59 -6.79 15.93
N ALA A 94 -3.59 -7.41 15.29
CA ALA A 94 -3.72 -8.03 13.97
C ALA A 94 -2.63 -9.07 13.69
N ALA A 95 -2.94 -10.03 12.82
CA ALA A 95 -1.94 -10.96 12.30
C ALA A 95 -1.07 -10.28 11.23
N VAL A 96 0.22 -10.63 11.21
CA VAL A 96 1.14 -10.33 10.10
C VAL A 96 1.52 -11.64 9.44
N ARG A 97 1.23 -11.77 8.15
CA ARG A 97 1.61 -12.92 7.32
C ARG A 97 2.93 -12.63 6.64
N ASP A 98 3.79 -13.63 6.56
CA ASP A 98 5.12 -13.48 5.97
C ASP A 98 5.12 -13.95 4.51
N ALA A 99 5.57 -13.10 3.59
CA ALA A 99 5.81 -13.43 2.19
C ALA A 99 7.25 -13.89 1.93
N ASP A 100 8.05 -14.09 2.99
CA ASP A 100 9.44 -14.56 3.01
C ASP A 100 10.32 -13.77 2.04
N ALA A 101 10.13 -12.46 2.09
CA ALA A 101 10.78 -11.48 1.23
C ALA A 101 11.89 -10.77 2.00
N THR A 102 12.92 -10.33 1.29
CA THR A 102 13.92 -9.40 1.81
C THR A 102 13.61 -7.99 1.32
N PRO A 103 14.08 -6.93 2.03
CA PRO A 103 13.96 -5.57 1.54
C PRO A 103 14.52 -5.42 0.12
N GLY A 104 13.82 -4.70 -0.75
CA GLY A 104 14.25 -4.46 -2.12
C GLY A 104 15.51 -3.61 -2.20
N GLY A 105 16.31 -3.84 -3.23
CA GLY A 105 17.50 -3.04 -3.53
C GLY A 105 17.17 -1.66 -4.12
N ASP A 106 18.22 -0.95 -4.53
CA ASP A 106 18.12 0.31 -5.27
C ASP A 106 17.74 -0.01 -6.72
N VAL A 107 16.66 0.60 -7.21
CA VAL A 107 16.12 0.38 -8.57
C VAL A 107 17.12 0.70 -9.69
N ARG A 108 18.22 1.41 -9.38
CA ARG A 108 19.31 1.69 -10.32
C ARG A 108 20.28 0.52 -10.50
N THR A 109 20.16 -0.51 -9.67
CA THR A 109 20.91 -1.76 -9.82
C THR A 109 20.23 -2.68 -10.83
N ALA A 110 20.98 -3.64 -11.37
CA ALA A 110 20.48 -4.53 -12.43
C ALA A 110 19.37 -5.49 -11.97
N GLU A 111 19.21 -5.71 -10.67
CA GLU A 111 18.23 -6.66 -10.14
C GLU A 111 17.85 -6.29 -8.69
N PRO A 112 16.99 -5.26 -8.49
CA PRO A 112 16.58 -4.81 -7.17
C PRO A 112 15.73 -5.84 -6.40
N VAL A 113 15.08 -6.79 -7.08
CA VAL A 113 14.20 -7.80 -6.44
C VAL A 113 14.48 -9.20 -7.01
N PRO A 114 15.65 -9.81 -6.73
CA PRO A 114 16.03 -11.10 -7.33
C PRO A 114 15.02 -12.22 -7.04
N ASP A 115 14.36 -12.17 -5.88
CA ASP A 115 13.39 -13.18 -5.44
C ASP A 115 11.93 -12.87 -5.83
N ALA A 116 11.68 -11.93 -6.76
CA ALA A 116 10.33 -11.45 -7.11
C ALA A 116 9.33 -12.59 -7.41
N ALA A 117 9.75 -13.60 -8.16
CA ALA A 117 8.91 -14.76 -8.49
C ALA A 117 8.51 -15.58 -7.25
N ALA A 118 9.45 -15.80 -6.32
CA ALA A 118 9.17 -16.55 -5.09
C ALA A 118 8.25 -15.76 -4.15
N VAL A 119 8.47 -14.45 -4.02
CA VAL A 119 7.61 -13.55 -3.23
C VAL A 119 6.19 -13.53 -3.79
N PHE A 120 6.05 -13.39 -5.12
CA PHE A 120 4.76 -13.43 -5.80
C PHE A 120 4.00 -14.74 -5.52
N GLU A 121 4.63 -15.89 -5.72
CA GLU A 121 3.97 -17.19 -5.54
C GLU A 121 3.59 -17.47 -4.09
N ARG A 122 4.42 -17.06 -3.11
CA ARG A 122 4.06 -17.16 -1.69
C ARG A 122 2.86 -16.30 -1.36
N ALA A 123 2.85 -15.03 -1.79
CA ALA A 123 1.73 -14.13 -1.53
C ALA A 123 0.44 -14.57 -2.24
N ARG A 124 0.54 -15.15 -3.44
CA ARG A 124 -0.56 -15.81 -4.14
C ARG A 124 -1.19 -16.94 -3.32
N GLY A 125 -0.35 -17.73 -2.63
CA GLY A 125 -0.80 -18.74 -1.67
C GLY A 125 -1.51 -18.18 -0.43
N LEU A 126 -1.14 -16.98 0.02
CA LEU A 126 -1.74 -16.34 1.20
C LEU A 126 -3.19 -15.90 1.00
N ALA A 127 -3.63 -15.64 -0.23
CA ALA A 127 -4.96 -15.08 -0.52
C ALA A 127 -6.11 -15.88 0.12
N GLY A 128 -6.10 -17.21 -0.03
CA GLY A 128 -7.14 -18.08 0.56
C GLY A 128 -7.11 -18.08 2.08
N THR A 129 -5.92 -18.13 2.68
CA THR A 129 -5.73 -18.08 4.13
C THR A 129 -6.21 -16.76 4.73
N ILE A 130 -5.94 -15.64 4.05
CA ILE A 130 -6.35 -14.30 4.51
C ILE A 130 -7.86 -14.13 4.39
N ALA A 131 -8.46 -14.57 3.28
CA ALA A 131 -9.90 -14.50 3.08
C ALA A 131 -10.71 -15.49 3.94
N GLY A 132 -10.05 -16.33 4.76
CA GLY A 132 -10.71 -17.41 5.51
C GLY A 132 -11.27 -18.52 4.62
N VAL A 133 -10.92 -18.52 3.33
CA VAL A 133 -11.31 -19.54 2.34
C VAL A 133 -10.25 -20.63 2.35
N GLY A 134 -10.30 -21.49 3.36
CA GLY A 134 -9.29 -22.54 3.57
C GLY A 134 -9.74 -23.61 4.55
N GLY A 135 -10.64 -24.48 4.11
CA GLY A 135 -10.60 -25.89 4.49
C GLY A 135 -9.53 -26.59 3.65
N ASP A 136 -8.74 -27.41 4.31
CA ASP A 136 -7.47 -27.98 3.85
C ASP A 136 -7.62 -28.79 2.55
N GLY A 137 -7.00 -28.29 1.48
CA GLY A 137 -6.90 -28.97 0.18
C GLY A 137 -5.82 -30.04 0.12
N ASN A 138 -5.53 -30.74 1.21
CA ASN A 138 -4.67 -31.93 1.17
C ASN A 138 -5.40 -33.10 1.84
N GLY A 139 -5.79 -34.06 1.01
CA GLY A 139 -6.62 -35.19 1.39
C GLY A 139 -5.97 -36.09 2.42
N ASP A 140 -6.81 -36.57 3.34
CA ASP A 140 -7.00 -38.00 3.57
C ASP A 140 -8.37 -38.22 4.23
N GLY A 141 -9.33 -38.72 3.44
CA GLY A 141 -10.42 -39.55 3.94
C GLY A 141 -11.65 -38.88 4.57
N ALA A 142 -12.80 -39.21 3.97
CA ALA A 142 -14.13 -39.29 4.57
C ALA A 142 -14.91 -37.97 4.82
N GLY A 143 -15.71 -37.61 3.81
CA GLY A 143 -17.13 -37.28 3.98
C GLY A 143 -17.50 -36.25 5.05
N GLY A 144 -17.16 -34.98 4.81
CA GLY A 144 -17.76 -33.83 5.50
C GLY A 144 -18.56 -33.03 4.48
N ALA A 145 -19.86 -32.85 4.73
CA ALA A 145 -20.77 -32.12 3.86
C ALA A 145 -20.21 -30.74 3.51
N ALA A 146 -20.29 -30.37 2.22
CA ALA A 146 -20.20 -28.98 1.80
C ALA A 146 -21.22 -28.19 2.63
N ALA A 147 -20.72 -27.36 3.53
CA ALA A 147 -21.55 -26.35 4.13
C ALA A 147 -21.88 -25.35 3.01
N ASP A 148 -23.09 -25.44 2.47
CA ASP A 148 -23.79 -24.32 1.85
C ASP A 148 -23.91 -23.22 2.92
N GLY A 149 -22.82 -22.46 3.10
CA GLY A 149 -22.75 -21.33 4.00
C GLY A 149 -23.06 -20.08 3.21
N GLY A 150 -24.31 -19.61 3.25
CA GLY A 150 -24.73 -18.31 2.73
C GLY A 150 -24.15 -17.12 3.51
N GLY A 151 -22.83 -17.09 3.67
CA GLY A 151 -22.09 -15.90 4.09
C GLY A 151 -21.94 -14.96 2.90
N ASP A 152 -21.86 -13.66 3.18
CA ASP A 152 -21.48 -12.69 2.16
C ASP A 152 -20.06 -13.04 1.62
N PRO A 153 -19.79 -12.82 0.31
CA PRO A 153 -18.49 -13.15 -0.28
C PRO A 153 -17.37 -12.36 0.42
N ALA A 154 -16.23 -13.00 0.64
CA ALA A 154 -15.05 -12.33 1.20
C ALA A 154 -14.53 -11.26 0.21
N GLU A 155 -14.27 -10.06 0.72
CA GLU A 155 -13.66 -8.96 -0.03
C GLU A 155 -12.30 -8.60 0.60
N LEU A 156 -11.24 -8.55 -0.20
CA LEU A 156 -9.93 -8.09 0.23
C LEU A 156 -9.69 -6.66 -0.28
N LEU A 157 -9.47 -5.72 0.65
CA LEU A 157 -8.97 -4.39 0.32
C LEU A 157 -7.45 -4.45 0.36
N VAL A 158 -6.82 -4.63 -0.79
CA VAL A 158 -5.35 -4.78 -0.90
C VAL A 158 -4.71 -3.42 -0.99
N ALA A 159 -3.88 -3.10 0.00
CA ALA A 159 -3.18 -1.84 0.19
C ALA A 159 -1.68 -2.06 0.34
N GLU A 160 -0.91 -0.96 0.35
CA GLU A 160 0.55 -0.99 0.49
C GLU A 160 1.07 0.04 1.49
N THR A 161 2.25 -0.24 2.04
CA THR A 161 3.16 0.78 2.57
C THR A 161 4.61 0.47 2.18
N VAL A 162 5.14 1.26 1.26
CA VAL A 162 6.55 1.22 0.86
C VAL A 162 7.07 2.63 0.54
N PRO A 163 7.95 3.22 1.39
CA PRO A 163 8.72 4.39 1.02
C PRO A 163 9.43 4.16 -0.31
N GLY A 164 9.42 5.14 -1.21
CA GLY A 164 10.00 4.99 -2.56
C GLY A 164 9.12 4.25 -3.58
N GLY A 165 7.99 3.64 -3.16
CA GLY A 165 7.13 2.81 -3.99
C GLY A 165 6.61 3.46 -5.28
N THR A 166 6.38 4.79 -5.27
CA THR A 166 5.98 5.48 -6.51
C THR A 166 7.07 5.48 -7.59
N THR A 167 8.34 5.36 -7.23
CA THR A 167 9.45 5.34 -8.20
C THR A 167 9.65 3.95 -8.79
N THR A 168 9.55 2.91 -7.97
CA THR A 168 9.57 1.50 -8.42
C THR A 168 8.32 1.19 -9.24
N ALA A 169 7.15 1.71 -8.86
CA ALA A 169 5.93 1.64 -9.68
C ALA A 169 6.12 2.26 -11.07
N LEU A 170 6.79 3.42 -11.15
CA LEU A 170 7.14 4.06 -12.43
C LEU A 170 8.05 3.17 -13.27
N GLY A 171 9.06 2.55 -12.65
CA GLY A 171 9.97 1.60 -13.30
C GLY A 171 9.23 0.41 -13.89
N VAL A 172 8.38 -0.24 -13.09
CA VAL A 172 7.58 -1.39 -13.52
C VAL A 172 6.61 -1.03 -14.65
N LEU A 173 5.87 0.08 -14.54
CA LEU A 173 4.98 0.53 -15.64
C LEU A 173 5.76 0.77 -16.93
N THR A 174 6.94 1.39 -16.83
CA THR A 174 7.81 1.64 -17.99
C THR A 174 8.32 0.34 -18.61
N ALA A 175 8.76 -0.63 -17.79
CA ALA A 175 9.25 -1.92 -18.26
C ALA A 175 8.14 -2.76 -18.92
N LEU A 176 6.90 -2.67 -18.42
CA LEU A 176 5.73 -3.34 -19.00
C LEU A 176 5.20 -2.67 -20.28
N GLY A 177 5.66 -1.45 -20.59
CA GLY A 177 5.16 -0.66 -21.73
C GLY A 177 3.80 -0.01 -21.46
N GLU A 178 3.42 0.09 -20.19
CA GLU A 178 2.21 0.76 -19.73
C GLU A 178 2.47 2.27 -19.54
N ARG A 179 1.40 3.06 -19.33
CA ARG A 179 1.51 4.50 -19.12
C ARG A 179 2.42 4.81 -17.92
N PRO A 180 3.58 5.49 -18.10
CA PRO A 180 4.54 5.71 -17.01
C PRO A 180 4.22 7.00 -16.24
N VAL A 181 3.10 6.99 -15.54
CA VAL A 181 2.63 8.09 -14.67
C VAL A 181 2.48 7.60 -13.23
N VAL A 182 2.93 8.43 -12.28
CA VAL A 182 2.88 8.11 -10.85
C VAL A 182 2.64 9.37 -10.03
N SER A 183 1.97 9.25 -8.89
CA SER A 183 1.86 10.35 -7.92
C SER A 183 3.12 10.46 -7.04
N SER A 184 3.03 11.22 -5.95
CA SER A 184 4.10 11.42 -4.97
C SER A 184 3.55 11.75 -3.60
N SER A 185 4.23 11.27 -2.56
CA SER A 185 4.00 11.68 -1.16
C SER A 185 4.48 13.11 -0.87
N LEU A 186 5.30 13.70 -1.75
CA LEU A 186 5.67 15.12 -1.70
C LEU A 186 4.57 15.99 -2.31
N ALA A 187 4.40 17.22 -1.81
CA ALA A 187 3.45 18.19 -2.35
C ALA A 187 3.65 18.43 -3.86
N ALA A 188 4.90 18.68 -4.26
CA ALA A 188 5.29 18.72 -5.68
C ALA A 188 5.90 17.37 -6.09
N ASN A 189 5.39 16.78 -7.17
CA ASN A 189 5.88 15.50 -7.69
C ASN A 189 7.21 15.67 -8.44
N PRO A 190 8.32 15.06 -7.96
CA PRO A 190 9.64 15.20 -8.58
C PRO A 190 9.80 14.29 -9.81
N LEU A 191 8.86 14.32 -10.75
CA LEU A 191 8.79 13.39 -11.89
C LEU A 191 10.07 13.32 -12.71
N ALA A 192 10.72 14.47 -12.98
CA ALA A 192 11.98 14.48 -13.74
C ALA A 192 13.08 13.67 -13.04
N ARG A 193 13.15 13.73 -11.71
CA ARG A 193 14.12 12.96 -10.92
C ARG A 193 13.76 11.47 -10.92
N LYS A 194 12.49 11.14 -10.73
CA LYS A 194 12.01 9.74 -10.77
C LYS A 194 12.29 9.09 -12.13
N ARG A 195 12.05 9.82 -13.23
CA ARG A 195 12.34 9.36 -14.59
C ARG A 195 13.83 9.11 -14.80
N ALA A 196 14.70 10.03 -14.37
CA ALA A 196 16.15 9.82 -14.47
C ALA A 196 16.62 8.58 -13.69
N VAL A 197 16.06 8.34 -12.50
CA VAL A 197 16.34 7.12 -11.70
C VAL A 197 15.88 5.86 -12.43
N VAL A 198 14.67 5.88 -13.01
CA VAL A 198 14.13 4.75 -13.79
C VAL A 198 14.93 4.50 -15.07
N GLU A 199 15.34 5.55 -15.77
CA GLU A 199 16.20 5.45 -16.97
C GLU A 199 17.55 4.81 -16.64
N GLU A 200 18.16 5.17 -15.49
CA GLU A 200 19.40 4.55 -15.00
C GLU A 200 19.19 3.06 -14.68
N GLY A 201 18.09 2.70 -14.02
CA GLY A 201 17.75 1.32 -13.69
C GLY A 201 17.48 0.43 -14.91
N LEU A 202 16.73 0.95 -15.89
CA LEU A 202 16.47 0.26 -17.16
C LEU A 202 17.79 -0.01 -17.90
N ALA A 203 18.67 0.99 -17.99
CA ALA A 203 19.98 0.84 -18.60
C ALA A 203 20.87 -0.18 -17.87
N ALA A 204 20.87 -0.18 -16.52
CA ALA A 204 21.61 -1.14 -15.72
C ALA A 204 21.10 -2.58 -15.88
N SER A 205 19.79 -2.73 -16.09
CA SER A 205 19.10 -4.01 -16.30
C SER A 205 19.13 -4.49 -17.76
N GLY A 206 19.61 -3.66 -18.69
CA GLY A 206 19.61 -3.96 -20.12
C GLY A 206 18.21 -4.02 -20.73
N LEU A 207 17.27 -3.23 -20.20
CA LEU A 207 15.89 -3.13 -20.67
C LEU A 207 15.66 -1.81 -21.44
N ASP A 208 14.95 -1.90 -22.55
CA ASP A 208 14.22 -0.77 -23.12
C ASP A 208 12.77 -0.73 -22.58
N PRO A 209 12.09 0.43 -22.59
CA PRO A 209 10.68 0.52 -22.21
C PRO A 209 9.79 -0.44 -23.01
N GLY A 210 9.02 -1.26 -22.31
CA GLY A 210 8.14 -2.27 -22.90
C GLY A 210 8.75 -3.65 -23.12
N ASP A 211 10.05 -3.83 -22.88
CA ASP A 211 10.71 -5.13 -23.08
C ASP A 211 10.17 -6.25 -22.18
N ALA A 212 9.58 -5.91 -21.03
CA ALA A 212 8.97 -6.87 -20.11
C ALA A 212 7.45 -7.03 -20.32
N ALA A 213 6.90 -6.55 -21.44
CA ALA A 213 5.48 -6.69 -21.75
C ALA A 213 5.08 -8.17 -21.85
N GLY A 214 4.26 -8.63 -20.90
CA GLY A 214 3.81 -10.01 -20.80
C GLY A 214 4.60 -10.83 -19.78
N ASP A 215 5.66 -10.25 -19.21
CA ASP A 215 6.55 -10.87 -18.24
C ASP A 215 6.56 -10.07 -16.92
N PRO A 216 5.45 -10.08 -16.15
CA PRO A 216 5.28 -9.22 -14.98
C PRO A 216 6.31 -9.51 -13.87
N LEU A 217 6.76 -10.77 -13.75
CA LEU A 217 7.77 -11.13 -12.76
C LEU A 217 9.15 -10.54 -13.11
N ASP A 218 9.51 -10.49 -14.40
CA ASP A 218 10.75 -9.85 -14.83
C ASP A 218 10.68 -8.33 -14.68
N ALA A 219 9.53 -7.71 -14.96
CA ALA A 219 9.32 -6.29 -14.71
C ALA A 219 9.57 -5.93 -13.24
N VAL A 220 9.03 -6.70 -12.29
CA VAL A 220 9.24 -6.46 -10.85
C VAL A 220 10.67 -6.79 -10.42
N ARG A 221 11.23 -7.90 -10.91
CA ARG A 221 12.59 -8.34 -10.59
C ARG A 221 13.64 -7.27 -10.93
N LEU A 222 13.45 -6.61 -12.08
CA LEU A 222 14.40 -5.66 -12.66
C LEU A 222 14.11 -4.20 -12.28
N MET A 223 12.84 -3.83 -12.04
CA MET A 223 12.45 -2.42 -11.88
C MET A 223 11.51 -2.14 -10.69
N GLY A 224 11.18 -3.15 -9.89
CA GLY A 224 10.17 -3.06 -8.84
C GLY A 224 10.70 -3.02 -7.41
N ASP A 225 9.82 -3.41 -6.49
CA ASP A 225 10.09 -3.64 -5.08
C ASP A 225 9.32 -4.92 -4.65
N PRO A 226 9.67 -5.53 -3.51
CA PRO A 226 9.01 -6.76 -3.07
C PRO A 226 7.54 -6.57 -2.66
N VAL A 227 7.09 -5.33 -2.37
CA VAL A 227 5.69 -5.03 -2.08
C VAL A 227 4.84 -5.17 -3.34
N LEU A 228 5.32 -4.68 -4.50
CA LEU A 228 4.66 -4.91 -5.79
C LEU A 228 4.57 -6.41 -6.13
N ALA A 229 5.64 -7.19 -5.88
CA ALA A 229 5.63 -8.64 -6.09
C ALA A 229 4.55 -9.32 -5.22
N ALA A 230 4.56 -9.05 -3.92
CA ALA A 230 3.63 -9.67 -2.98
C ALA A 230 2.18 -9.22 -3.22
N ALA A 231 1.94 -7.93 -3.45
CA ALA A 231 0.60 -7.41 -3.73
C ALA A 231 0.03 -7.98 -5.03
N ALA A 232 0.83 -8.06 -6.10
CA ALA A 232 0.40 -8.70 -7.36
C ALA A 232 0.08 -10.18 -7.15
N GLY A 233 0.93 -10.91 -6.42
CA GLY A 233 0.68 -12.31 -6.07
C GLY A 233 -0.63 -12.49 -5.32
N LEU A 234 -0.87 -11.67 -4.30
CA LEU A 234 -2.09 -11.69 -3.50
C LEU A 234 -3.34 -11.43 -4.35
N VAL A 235 -3.30 -10.41 -5.23
CA VAL A 235 -4.42 -10.06 -6.12
C VAL A 235 -4.71 -11.20 -7.10
N VAL A 236 -3.68 -11.78 -7.73
CA VAL A 236 -3.83 -12.92 -8.63
C VAL A 236 -4.43 -14.11 -7.89
N GLY A 237 -3.88 -14.46 -6.72
CA GLY A 237 -4.35 -15.58 -5.91
C GLY A 237 -5.80 -15.41 -5.43
N ALA A 238 -6.21 -14.17 -5.12
CA ALA A 238 -7.58 -13.85 -4.78
C ALA A 238 -8.52 -13.97 -5.99
N ALA A 239 -8.14 -13.40 -7.13
CA ALA A 239 -8.92 -13.45 -8.36
C ALA A 239 -9.15 -14.89 -8.86
N GLU A 240 -8.13 -15.74 -8.81
CA GLU A 240 -8.23 -17.16 -9.20
C GLU A 240 -9.16 -17.98 -8.30
N ARG A 241 -9.35 -17.53 -7.06
CA ARG A 241 -10.25 -18.14 -6.08
C ARG A 241 -11.65 -17.54 -6.10
N GLY A 242 -11.91 -16.58 -6.98
CA GLY A 242 -13.17 -15.84 -7.02
C GLY A 242 -13.42 -14.96 -5.79
N ILE A 243 -12.36 -14.59 -5.07
CA ILE A 243 -12.42 -13.62 -3.97
C ILE A 243 -12.51 -12.22 -4.59
N ASP A 244 -13.37 -11.37 -4.03
CA ASP A 244 -13.46 -9.97 -4.50
C ASP A 244 -12.27 -9.17 -3.98
N VAL A 245 -11.72 -8.32 -4.84
CA VAL A 245 -10.53 -7.52 -4.55
C VAL A 245 -10.84 -6.08 -4.86
N THR A 246 -10.57 -5.20 -3.90
CA THR A 246 -10.52 -3.75 -4.11
C THR A 246 -9.06 -3.33 -3.93
N LEU A 247 -8.48 -2.72 -4.96
CA LEU A 247 -7.14 -2.15 -4.91
C LEU A 247 -7.21 -0.82 -4.15
N ALA A 248 -6.73 -0.79 -2.91
CA ALA A 248 -6.85 0.33 -1.98
C ALA A 248 -5.54 1.15 -1.97
N GLY A 249 -5.42 2.09 -2.91
CA GLY A 249 -4.27 2.97 -3.00
C GLY A 249 -4.21 3.72 -4.32
N GLY A 250 -3.08 4.40 -4.56
CA GLY A 250 -2.88 5.25 -5.72
C GLY A 250 -2.21 4.52 -6.88
N THR A 251 -1.27 5.22 -7.52
CA THR A 251 -0.59 4.71 -8.73
C THR A 251 0.18 3.41 -8.50
N GLN A 252 0.66 3.12 -7.28
CA GLN A 252 1.25 1.81 -6.98
C GLN A 252 0.26 0.66 -7.09
N LEU A 253 -0.98 0.84 -6.64
CA LEU A 253 -2.02 -0.19 -6.73
C LEU A 253 -2.57 -0.32 -8.16
N ALA A 254 -2.56 0.76 -8.94
CA ALA A 254 -2.77 0.67 -10.38
C ALA A 254 -1.66 -0.15 -11.07
N THR A 255 -0.39 0.00 -10.66
CA THR A 255 0.72 -0.84 -11.12
C THR A 255 0.53 -2.31 -10.74
N VAL A 256 0.02 -2.60 -9.52
CA VAL A 256 -0.35 -3.97 -9.12
C VAL A 256 -1.43 -4.54 -10.06
N ALA A 257 -2.39 -3.72 -10.49
CA ALA A 257 -3.39 -4.14 -11.48
C ALA A 257 -2.77 -4.46 -12.85
N ALA A 258 -1.82 -3.62 -13.31
CA ALA A 258 -1.07 -3.89 -14.54
C ALA A 258 -0.32 -5.23 -14.45
N LEU A 259 0.38 -5.49 -13.33
CA LEU A 259 1.06 -6.76 -13.09
C LEU A 259 0.10 -7.94 -13.12
N ALA A 260 -1.06 -7.83 -12.45
CA ALA A 260 -2.08 -8.88 -12.46
C ALA A 260 -2.63 -9.14 -13.88
N ARG A 261 -2.84 -8.08 -14.67
CA ARG A 261 -3.30 -8.18 -16.07
C ARG A 261 -2.27 -8.89 -16.94
N HIS A 262 -1.00 -8.51 -16.83
CA HIS A 262 0.11 -9.19 -17.50
C HIS A 262 0.30 -10.64 -17.01
N ALA A 263 -0.17 -10.98 -15.81
CA ALA A 263 -0.23 -12.35 -15.28
C ALA A 263 -1.50 -13.13 -15.72
N GLY A 264 -2.37 -12.54 -16.55
CA GLY A 264 -3.55 -13.20 -17.12
C GLY A 264 -4.88 -12.89 -16.42
N ILE A 265 -4.94 -11.93 -15.50
CA ILE A 265 -6.19 -11.50 -14.87
C ILE A 265 -6.89 -10.47 -15.75
N GLU A 266 -7.93 -10.90 -16.47
CA GLU A 266 -8.71 -10.04 -17.39
C GLU A 266 -9.93 -9.37 -16.74
N ARG A 267 -10.24 -9.67 -15.47
CA ARG A 267 -11.40 -9.07 -14.79
C ARG A 267 -11.15 -7.59 -14.51
N ARG A 268 -12.16 -6.76 -14.73
CA ARG A 268 -12.17 -5.36 -14.28
C ARG A 268 -12.08 -5.30 -12.75
N LEU A 269 -11.04 -4.67 -12.23
CA LEU A 269 -10.78 -4.53 -10.79
C LEU A 269 -11.17 -3.13 -10.28
N PRO A 270 -11.84 -3.02 -9.13
CA PRO A 270 -11.98 -1.76 -8.40
C PRO A 270 -10.63 -1.18 -7.97
N LEU A 271 -10.45 0.13 -8.17
CA LEU A 271 -9.35 0.93 -7.62
C LEU A 271 -9.96 2.03 -6.76
N ALA A 272 -9.73 1.99 -5.45
CA ALA A 272 -10.20 2.99 -4.51
C ALA A 272 -9.01 3.84 -4.01
N THR A 273 -9.02 5.12 -4.35
CA THR A 273 -7.98 6.10 -3.98
C THR A 273 -8.60 7.35 -3.34
N THR A 274 -7.75 8.31 -2.97
CA THR A 274 -8.18 9.61 -2.44
C THR A 274 -8.42 10.62 -3.56
N ALA A 275 -9.28 11.62 -3.31
CA ALA A 275 -9.41 12.77 -4.21
C ALA A 275 -8.05 13.49 -4.42
N PHE A 276 -7.16 13.47 -3.43
CA PHE A 276 -5.82 14.08 -3.55
C PHE A 276 -4.96 13.46 -4.66
N VAL A 277 -5.10 12.15 -4.92
CA VAL A 277 -4.41 11.48 -6.04
C VAL A 277 -5.18 11.68 -7.34
N ALA A 278 -6.51 11.62 -7.30
CA ALA A 278 -7.36 11.82 -8.47
C ALA A 278 -7.21 13.22 -9.09
N ASP A 279 -7.04 14.23 -8.25
CA ASP A 279 -6.89 15.63 -8.64
C ASP A 279 -5.43 16.02 -8.94
N ASP A 280 -4.46 15.11 -8.76
CA ASP A 280 -3.05 15.33 -9.09
C ASP A 280 -2.83 15.16 -10.62
N PRO A 281 -2.66 16.26 -11.39
CA PRO A 281 -2.54 16.18 -12.84
C PRO A 281 -1.23 15.51 -13.27
N THR A 282 -0.25 15.37 -12.37
CA THR A 282 1.02 14.69 -12.65
C THR A 282 0.90 13.18 -12.51
N ALA A 283 -0.09 12.71 -11.74
CA ALA A 283 -0.40 11.30 -11.57
C ALA A 283 -1.32 10.78 -12.67
N ASP A 284 -2.27 11.60 -13.14
CA ASP A 284 -3.25 11.27 -14.19
C ASP A 284 -3.86 9.86 -13.99
N VAL A 285 -4.23 9.57 -12.73
CA VAL A 285 -4.66 8.23 -12.30
C VAL A 285 -5.93 7.79 -13.01
N ALA A 286 -6.78 8.73 -13.45
CA ALA A 286 -7.96 8.43 -14.25
C ALA A 286 -7.59 7.83 -15.61
N ALA A 287 -6.65 8.45 -16.34
CA ALA A 287 -6.20 7.90 -17.62
C ALA A 287 -5.45 6.57 -17.45
N LEU A 288 -4.65 6.43 -16.39
CA LEU A 288 -4.02 5.14 -16.07
C LEU A 288 -5.05 4.05 -15.75
N ALA A 289 -6.10 4.39 -14.99
CA ALA A 289 -7.19 3.47 -14.67
C ALA A 289 -7.98 3.07 -15.92
N ASP A 290 -8.25 4.01 -16.84
CA ASP A 290 -8.91 3.74 -18.11
C ASP A 290 -8.08 2.82 -19.01
N ASP A 291 -6.77 3.06 -19.13
CA ASP A 291 -5.84 2.23 -19.93
C ASP A 291 -5.81 0.77 -19.40
N LEU A 292 -5.95 0.60 -18.08
CA LEU A 292 -5.91 -0.69 -17.39
C LEU A 292 -7.29 -1.33 -17.14
N ASP A 293 -8.38 -0.75 -17.68
CA ASP A 293 -9.78 -1.17 -17.44
C ASP A 293 -10.13 -1.32 -15.94
N LEU A 294 -9.81 -0.32 -15.13
CA LEU A 294 -10.12 -0.29 -13.69
C LEU A 294 -11.43 0.45 -13.42
N ALA A 295 -12.08 0.10 -12.32
CA ALA A 295 -13.23 0.85 -11.79
C ALA A 295 -12.74 1.83 -10.70
N LEU A 296 -12.38 3.05 -11.11
CA LEU A 296 -11.84 4.06 -10.22
C LEU A 296 -12.92 4.68 -9.32
N THR A 297 -12.65 4.70 -8.02
CA THR A 297 -13.38 5.46 -7.00
C THR A 297 -12.41 6.37 -6.29
N ALA A 298 -12.69 7.67 -6.25
CA ALA A 298 -11.90 8.66 -5.53
C ALA A 298 -12.74 9.27 -4.40
N THR A 299 -12.26 9.19 -3.17
CA THR A 299 -12.99 9.70 -2.00
C THR A 299 -12.32 10.94 -1.43
N ASP A 300 -13.08 12.02 -1.26
CA ASP A 300 -12.64 13.23 -0.57
C ASP A 300 -12.95 13.12 0.94
N PRO A 301 -11.95 13.14 1.84
CA PRO A 301 -12.19 13.11 3.27
C PRO A 301 -12.69 14.47 3.84
N GLY A 302 -12.85 15.49 3.00
CA GLY A 302 -13.36 16.81 3.36
C GLY A 302 -12.42 17.58 4.29
N PHE A 303 -11.11 17.35 4.16
CA PHE A 303 -10.09 17.93 5.05
C PHE A 303 -9.97 19.45 4.94
N ASP A 304 -10.40 20.05 3.82
CA ASP A 304 -10.48 21.49 3.63
C ASP A 304 -11.42 22.19 4.62
N ALA A 305 -12.39 21.47 5.19
CA ALA A 305 -13.32 22.00 6.19
C ALA A 305 -12.72 22.07 7.61
N SER A 306 -11.44 21.70 7.79
CA SER A 306 -10.78 21.62 9.10
C SER A 306 -9.59 22.57 9.22
N ASP A 307 -9.52 23.28 10.35
CA ASP A 307 -8.39 24.14 10.69
C ASP A 307 -7.21 23.38 11.33
N ARG A 308 -7.34 22.06 11.54
CA ARG A 308 -6.30 21.25 12.19
C ARG A 308 -5.05 21.19 11.29
N PRO A 309 -3.83 21.48 11.83
CA PRO A 309 -2.61 21.53 11.03
C PRO A 309 -2.35 20.28 10.19
N THR A 310 -2.68 19.10 10.72
CA THR A 310 -2.45 17.81 10.05
C THR A 310 -3.31 17.62 8.82
N MET A 311 -4.63 17.87 8.92
CA MET A 311 -5.54 17.80 7.76
C MET A 311 -5.21 18.85 6.71
N ARG A 312 -4.79 20.04 7.13
CA ARG A 312 -4.33 21.08 6.20
C ARG A 312 -3.08 20.71 5.41
N ALA A 313 -2.24 19.82 5.93
CA ALA A 313 -1.07 19.33 5.21
C ALA A 313 -1.50 18.42 4.04
N TYR A 314 -2.43 17.48 4.29
CA TYR A 314 -3.05 16.66 3.24
C TYR A 314 -3.74 17.51 2.17
N ALA A 315 -4.55 18.50 2.59
CA ALA A 315 -5.22 19.44 1.69
C ALA A 315 -4.24 20.23 0.78
N ARG A 316 -2.98 20.38 1.18
CA ARG A 316 -1.92 21.02 0.37
C ARG A 316 -1.17 20.02 -0.51
N GLY A 317 -1.63 18.77 -0.59
CA GLY A 317 -1.06 17.72 -1.42
C GLY A 317 0.10 16.95 -0.76
N GLU A 318 0.31 17.06 0.54
CA GLU A 318 1.27 16.21 1.25
C GLU A 318 0.69 14.83 1.55
N ALA A 319 1.53 13.79 1.48
CA ALA A 319 1.17 12.37 1.58
C ALA A 319 0.22 11.88 0.47
N LYS A 320 -0.96 12.51 0.33
CA LYS A 320 -2.08 12.21 -0.58
C LYS A 320 -2.73 10.85 -0.36
N GLU A 321 -1.95 9.80 -0.20
CA GLU A 321 -2.37 8.40 -0.16
C GLU A 321 -1.32 7.55 0.54
N GLY A 322 -1.69 6.32 0.89
CA GLY A 322 -0.82 5.29 1.45
C GLY A 322 -1.59 4.47 2.49
N VAL A 323 -1.10 3.28 2.82
CA VAL A 323 -1.66 2.43 3.88
C VAL A 323 -3.16 2.16 3.69
N GLY A 324 -3.63 2.14 2.44
CA GLY A 324 -5.03 1.91 2.11
C GLY A 324 -5.98 3.06 2.42
N MET A 325 -5.49 4.29 2.61
CA MET A 325 -6.33 5.45 2.97
C MET A 325 -7.51 5.62 2.00
N GLY A 326 -7.30 5.58 0.68
CA GLY A 326 -8.38 5.69 -0.30
C GLY A 326 -9.45 4.59 -0.18
N GLY A 327 -9.03 3.33 -0.03
CA GLY A 327 -9.95 2.20 0.15
C GLY A 327 -10.69 2.24 1.49
N ALA A 328 -10.02 2.67 2.56
CA ALA A 328 -10.64 2.89 3.85
C ALA A 328 -11.70 4.00 3.78
N LEU A 329 -11.42 5.11 3.11
CA LEU A 329 -12.38 6.18 2.91
C LEU A 329 -13.61 5.72 2.11
N ALA A 330 -13.41 4.95 1.03
CA ALA A 330 -14.50 4.37 0.26
C ALA A 330 -15.37 3.41 1.12
N LEU A 331 -14.73 2.67 2.04
CA LEU A 331 -15.44 1.81 3.00
C LEU A 331 -16.27 2.64 4.01
N ALA A 332 -15.73 3.76 4.48
CA ALA A 332 -16.43 4.67 5.39
C ALA A 332 -17.68 5.27 4.72
N ASP A 333 -17.56 5.69 3.46
CA ASP A 333 -18.69 6.20 2.66
C ASP A 333 -19.76 5.11 2.46
N ARG A 334 -19.34 3.90 2.09
CA ARG A 334 -20.23 2.72 1.99
C ARG A 334 -20.96 2.40 3.30
N ALA A 335 -20.32 2.64 4.44
CA ALA A 335 -20.90 2.45 5.77
C ALA A 335 -21.75 3.64 6.26
N GLY A 336 -21.83 4.73 5.50
CA GLY A 336 -22.60 5.93 5.87
C GLY A 336 -21.95 6.76 6.98
N VAL A 337 -20.63 6.67 7.15
CA VAL A 337 -19.88 7.50 8.09
C VAL A 337 -19.89 8.95 7.60
N SER A 338 -20.41 9.88 8.40
CA SER A 338 -20.38 11.31 8.05
C SER A 338 -18.96 11.87 8.05
N ASP A 339 -18.67 12.84 7.19
CA ASP A 339 -17.35 13.50 7.15
C ASP A 339 -16.96 14.14 8.48
N ILE A 340 -17.93 14.63 9.26
CA ILE A 340 -17.68 15.19 10.59
C ILE A 340 -17.10 14.11 11.52
N ALA A 341 -17.78 12.98 11.62
CA ALA A 341 -17.32 11.84 12.44
C ALA A 341 -15.95 11.33 11.98
N LEU A 342 -15.72 11.24 10.66
CA LEU A 342 -14.44 10.87 10.09
C LEU A 342 -13.34 11.85 10.54
N ARG A 343 -13.53 13.16 10.32
CA ARG A 343 -12.53 14.17 10.69
C ARG A 343 -12.28 14.20 12.19
N GLU A 344 -13.32 14.14 13.02
CA GLU A 344 -13.16 14.09 14.47
C GLU A 344 -12.35 12.86 14.90
N ARG A 345 -12.59 11.70 14.27
CA ARG A 345 -11.83 10.49 14.59
C ARG A 345 -10.38 10.57 14.12
N VAL A 346 -10.14 11.07 12.91
CA VAL A 346 -8.77 11.31 12.40
C VAL A 346 -8.01 12.24 13.34
N ALA A 347 -8.64 13.34 13.80
CA ALA A 347 -8.04 14.25 14.77
C ALA A 347 -7.74 13.54 16.10
N ALA A 348 -8.67 12.74 16.62
CA ALA A 348 -8.47 12.01 17.87
C ALA A 348 -7.36 10.96 17.77
N VAL A 349 -7.22 10.25 16.64
CA VAL A 349 -6.11 9.32 16.39
C VAL A 349 -4.79 10.09 16.34
N THR A 350 -4.74 11.16 15.54
CA THR A 350 -3.56 12.03 15.40
C THR A 350 -3.08 12.56 16.75
N ASP A 351 -3.98 13.06 17.58
CA ASP A 351 -3.64 13.64 18.88
C ASP A 351 -3.04 12.62 19.84
N ARG A 352 -3.54 11.37 19.83
CA ARG A 352 -2.97 10.28 20.64
C ARG A 352 -1.52 9.99 20.22
N LEU A 353 -1.28 9.88 18.91
CA LEU A 353 0.04 9.58 18.37
C LEU A 353 1.06 10.69 18.66
N LEU A 354 0.66 11.95 18.48
CA LEU A 354 1.56 13.08 18.69
C LEU A 354 1.85 13.32 20.18
N ALA A 355 0.88 13.05 21.07
CA ALA A 355 1.09 13.16 22.51
C ALA A 355 2.12 12.13 23.03
N GLU A 356 2.14 10.92 22.48
CA GLU A 356 3.14 9.89 22.82
C GLU A 356 4.55 10.34 22.38
N ARG A 357 4.69 10.93 21.19
CA ARG A 357 5.96 11.47 20.68
C ARG A 357 6.55 12.57 21.56
N ASP A 358 5.71 13.49 22.04
CA ASP A 358 6.18 14.58 22.91
C ASP A 358 6.63 14.04 24.27
N GLY A 359 5.95 13.00 24.80
CA GLY A 359 6.32 12.32 26.04
C GLY A 359 7.69 11.63 25.97
N GLU A 360 7.98 10.93 24.86
CA GLU A 360 9.28 10.28 24.62
C GLU A 360 10.43 11.30 24.49
N SER A 361 10.20 12.41 23.79
CA SER A 361 11.22 13.48 23.65
C SER A 361 11.61 14.13 24.99
N THR A 362 10.68 14.16 25.96
CA THR A 362 10.96 14.69 27.30
C THR A 362 11.70 13.70 28.19
N ALA A 363 11.61 12.39 27.92
CA ALA A 363 12.30 11.35 28.69
C ALA A 363 13.79 11.23 28.32
N GLU A 364 14.15 11.45 27.05
CA GLU A 364 15.55 11.47 26.59
C GLU A 364 16.32 12.76 26.96
N GLY A 365 15.62 13.78 27.47
CA GLY A 365 16.19 15.07 27.87
C GLY A 365 16.48 15.24 29.37
N ALA A 366 16.28 14.21 30.20
CA ALA A 366 16.58 14.28 31.63
C ALA A 366 18.03 13.84 31.93
N PRO A 367 18.84 14.68 32.62
CA PRO A 367 20.27 14.45 32.83
C PRO A 367 20.61 13.28 33.78
#